data_AF-A0A673U2P7-F1
#
_entry.id   AF-A0A673U2P7-F1
#
_cell.length_a   1.000
_cell.length_b   1.000
_cell.length_c   1.000
_cell.angle_alpha   90.00
_cell.angle_beta   90.00
_cell.angle_gamma   90.00
#
_symmetry.space_group_name_H-M   'P 1'
#
loop_
_entity.id
_entity.type
_entity.pdbx_description
1 polymer ?
#
loop_
_entity_poly.entity_id
_entity_poly.type
_entity_poly.pdbx_seq_one_letter_code
_entity_poly.pdbx_strand_id
1 'polypeptide(L)'
;MRLSGLLALASKVTLPRDYRYGMSRPGSLADKRKNPPGTRRRRVAVEPISDEEWHLFCGDRVEILEGKDAGKQGKVVQVIRQRNWVVLEGLNTHYRYVGKTADSRGTMIPSEAPLLYRQVKLVDPVDRKPTDVEWRFTEAGERVRVSTRSGRIIPKPEFPRADGIVPETWTGEAGRGAAGRGEEEEGKGGDCPSSSFLWLSRWPQRHISRRCSRKNLRAPFKDTGGGGDGGDGDSGDAETQEGLLVLILQTGLFPWS
;
A
#
# COMPACT_ATOMS: atom_id res chain seq x y z
N MET A 1 5.66 28.54 -26.78
CA MET A 1 5.73 27.30 -25.97
C MET A 1 6.39 26.21 -26.81
N ARG A 2 7.33 25.44 -26.27
CA ARG A 2 8.00 24.36 -27.02
C ARG A 2 6.96 23.26 -27.35
N LEU A 3 6.95 22.76 -28.60
CA LEU A 3 6.06 21.69 -29.07
C LEU A 3 6.06 20.46 -28.14
N SER A 4 7.20 20.13 -27.55
CA SER A 4 7.34 19.07 -26.56
C SER A 4 6.45 19.26 -25.32
N GLY A 5 6.28 20.51 -24.85
CA GLY A 5 5.40 20.83 -23.72
C GLY A 5 3.91 20.69 -24.06
N LEU A 6 3.51 21.09 -25.27
CA LEU A 6 2.13 20.92 -25.74
C LEU A 6 1.78 19.44 -25.95
N LEU A 7 2.70 18.66 -26.53
CA LEU A 7 2.54 17.21 -26.69
C LEU A 7 2.51 16.48 -25.34
N ALA A 8 3.35 16.89 -24.38
CA ALA A 8 3.33 16.34 -23.03
C ALA A 8 2.00 16.63 -22.31
N LEU A 9 1.46 17.85 -22.43
CA LEU A 9 0.15 18.21 -21.89
C LEU A 9 -1.00 17.45 -22.58
N ALA A 10 -0.94 17.30 -23.91
CA ALA A 10 -1.92 16.52 -24.68
C ALA A 10 -1.90 15.02 -24.32
N SER A 11 -0.72 14.50 -23.94
CA SER A 11 -0.58 13.11 -23.48
C SER A 11 -1.11 12.87 -22.07
N LYS A 12 -1.31 13.94 -21.27
CA LYS A 12 -1.74 13.83 -19.88
C LYS A 12 -3.23 13.55 -19.80
N VAL A 13 -3.58 12.39 -19.26
CA VAL A 13 -4.98 12.02 -19.02
C VAL A 13 -5.58 12.93 -17.94
N THR A 14 -6.63 13.66 -18.28
CA THR A 14 -7.41 14.45 -17.31
C THR A 14 -8.45 13.54 -16.66
N LEU A 15 -8.31 13.34 -15.34
CA LEU A 15 -9.22 12.49 -14.57
C LEU A 15 -10.27 13.34 -13.85
N PRO A 16 -11.54 12.90 -13.80
CA PRO A 16 -12.56 13.57 -12.99
C PRO A 16 -12.22 13.44 -11.50
N ARG A 17 -12.73 14.39 -10.69
CA ARG A 17 -12.48 14.42 -9.23
C ARG A 17 -12.90 13.14 -8.53
N ASP A 18 -14.01 12.54 -8.94
CA ASP A 18 -14.59 11.32 -8.37
C ASP A 18 -14.19 10.05 -9.14
N TYR A 19 -13.04 10.09 -9.81
CA TYR A 19 -12.52 8.94 -10.55
C TYR A 19 -12.28 7.73 -9.64
N ARG A 20 -12.81 6.57 -10.02
CA ARG A 20 -12.63 5.31 -9.29
C ARG A 20 -11.41 4.56 -9.81
N TYR A 21 -10.31 4.65 -9.07
CA TYR A 21 -9.11 3.87 -9.35
C TYR A 21 -9.39 2.35 -9.25
N GLY A 22 -8.90 1.63 -10.25
CA GLY A 22 -8.88 0.17 -10.31
C GLY A 22 -7.46 -0.34 -10.55
N MET A 23 -7.34 -1.62 -10.89
CA MET A 23 -6.05 -2.25 -11.23
C MET A 23 -5.50 -1.80 -12.60
N SER A 24 -6.39 -1.38 -13.49
CA SER A 24 -6.02 -0.93 -14.84
C SER A 24 -5.47 0.49 -14.79
N ARG A 25 -4.38 0.76 -15.52
CA ARG A 25 -3.79 2.10 -15.63
C ARG A 25 -4.83 3.11 -16.16
N PRO A 26 -4.97 4.29 -15.53
CA PRO A 26 -5.90 5.32 -16.01
C PRO A 26 -5.63 5.67 -17.48
N GLY A 27 -6.70 5.74 -18.28
CA GLY A 27 -6.63 6.01 -19.72
C GLY A 27 -6.40 4.80 -20.63
N SER A 28 -6.11 3.62 -20.06
CA SER A 28 -6.09 2.36 -20.83
C SER A 28 -7.48 2.02 -21.40
N LEU A 29 -7.54 1.21 -22.47
CA LEU A 29 -8.82 0.79 -23.05
C LEU A 29 -9.70 0.04 -22.04
N ALA A 30 -9.08 -0.81 -21.20
CA ALA A 30 -9.78 -1.52 -20.14
C ALA A 30 -10.36 -0.56 -19.08
N ASP A 31 -9.60 0.48 -18.72
CA ASP A 31 -10.07 1.51 -17.81
C ASP A 31 -11.23 2.31 -18.41
N LYS A 32 -11.09 2.82 -19.64
CA LYS A 32 -12.15 3.56 -20.35
C LYS A 32 -13.45 2.76 -20.46
N ARG A 33 -13.36 1.44 -20.66
CA ARG A 33 -14.53 0.54 -20.66
C ARG A 33 -15.17 0.41 -19.27
N LYS A 34 -14.38 0.36 -18.19
CA LYS A 34 -14.87 0.25 -16.81
C LYS A 34 -15.37 1.59 -16.24
N ASN A 35 -14.78 2.68 -16.69
CA ASN A 35 -14.98 4.06 -16.24
C ASN A 35 -15.29 4.96 -17.45
N PRO A 36 -16.42 4.77 -18.16
CA PRO A 36 -16.76 5.63 -19.28
C PRO A 36 -17.09 7.05 -18.79
N PRO A 37 -16.77 8.09 -19.59
CA PRO A 37 -17.04 9.48 -19.21
C PRO A 37 -18.53 9.69 -18.92
N GLY A 38 -18.84 10.50 -17.90
CA GLY A 38 -20.21 10.76 -17.45
C GLY A 38 -20.74 9.79 -16.39
N THR A 39 -20.08 8.64 -16.15
CA THR A 39 -20.46 7.72 -15.07
C THR A 39 -20.20 8.34 -13.71
N ARG A 40 -21.24 8.53 -12.89
CA ARG A 40 -21.11 8.95 -11.49
C ARG A 40 -21.29 7.76 -10.56
N ARG A 41 -20.33 7.54 -9.66
CA ARG A 41 -20.36 6.48 -8.65
C ARG A 41 -20.12 7.10 -7.28
N ARG A 42 -20.59 6.43 -6.22
CA ARG A 42 -20.24 6.81 -4.85
C ARG A 42 -18.72 6.71 -4.67
N ARG A 43 -18.12 7.73 -4.04
CA ARG A 43 -16.69 7.75 -3.73
C ARG A 43 -16.36 6.63 -2.74
N VAL A 44 -15.27 5.91 -3.01
CA VAL A 44 -14.73 4.94 -2.05
C VAL A 44 -14.01 5.73 -0.97
N ALA A 45 -14.44 5.59 0.29
CA ALA A 45 -13.71 6.15 1.42
C ALA A 45 -12.38 5.39 1.58
N VAL A 46 -11.27 6.12 1.57
CA VAL A 46 -9.92 5.59 1.74
C VAL A 46 -9.28 6.40 2.85
N GLU A 47 -8.55 5.71 3.71
CA GLU A 47 -7.81 6.35 4.80
C GLU A 47 -6.72 7.25 4.24
N PRO A 48 -6.66 8.53 4.65
CA PRO A 48 -5.62 9.44 4.17
C PRO A 48 -4.29 9.07 4.84
N ILE A 49 -3.42 8.40 4.09
CA ILE A 49 -2.04 8.15 4.50
C ILE A 49 -1.17 9.21 3.81
N SER A 50 -0.31 9.88 4.57
CA SER A 50 0.59 10.88 4.00
C SER A 50 1.66 10.23 3.14
N ASP A 51 2.20 10.98 2.18
CA ASP A 51 3.20 10.41 1.28
C ASP A 51 4.49 10.01 2.01
N GLU A 52 4.76 10.71 3.11
CA GLU A 52 5.90 10.51 3.99
C GLU A 52 5.72 9.28 4.89
N GLU A 53 4.52 8.99 5.37
CA GLU A 53 4.28 7.86 6.28
C GLU A 53 4.34 6.50 5.56
N TRP A 54 4.00 6.50 4.28
CA TRP A 54 3.95 5.30 3.45
C TRP A 54 5.32 4.58 3.35
N HIS A 55 5.39 3.34 3.83
CA HIS A 55 6.65 2.60 3.93
C HIS A 55 6.74 1.32 3.07
N LEU A 56 5.77 1.04 2.19
CA LEU A 56 5.78 -0.14 1.31
C LEU A 56 6.14 0.22 -0.13
N PHE A 57 7.19 -0.37 -0.69
CA PHE A 57 7.63 -0.14 -2.06
C PHE A 57 7.59 -1.42 -2.90
N CYS A 58 7.59 -1.27 -4.22
CA CYS A 58 7.70 -2.42 -5.12
C CYS A 58 9.06 -3.10 -4.96
N GLY A 59 9.05 -4.43 -4.95
CA GLY A 59 10.22 -5.25 -4.66
C GLY A 59 10.38 -5.63 -3.17
N ASP A 60 9.63 -5.00 -2.26
CA ASP A 60 9.69 -5.37 -0.84
C ASP A 60 9.13 -6.77 -0.60
N ARG A 61 9.69 -7.46 0.40
CA ARG A 61 9.15 -8.72 0.91
C ARG A 61 8.20 -8.44 2.06
N VAL A 62 6.99 -8.98 1.93
CA VAL A 62 5.91 -8.74 2.87
C VAL A 62 5.17 -10.03 3.18
N GLU A 63 4.50 -10.04 4.32
CA GLU A 63 3.68 -11.15 4.80
C GLU A 63 2.21 -10.72 4.86
N ILE A 64 1.32 -11.62 4.46
CA ILE A 64 -0.12 -11.42 4.53
C ILE A 64 -0.61 -11.77 5.93
N LEU A 65 -1.28 -10.84 6.61
CA LEU A 65 -1.87 -11.08 7.92
C LEU A 65 -3.20 -11.81 7.84
N GLU A 66 -4.05 -11.42 6.89
CA GLU A 66 -5.44 -11.86 6.80
C GLU A 66 -5.81 -12.24 5.36
N GLY A 67 -6.72 -13.21 5.23
CA GLY A 67 -7.26 -13.66 3.95
C GLY A 67 -6.90 -15.11 3.62
N LYS A 68 -7.11 -15.50 2.36
CA LYS A 68 -6.93 -16.89 1.88
C LYS A 68 -5.49 -17.40 2.05
N ASP A 69 -4.52 -16.50 1.91
CA ASP A 69 -3.09 -16.81 1.91
C ASP A 69 -2.37 -16.23 3.15
N ALA A 70 -3.06 -16.15 4.29
CA ALA A 70 -2.49 -15.64 5.54
C ALA A 70 -1.23 -16.42 5.97
N GLY A 71 -0.22 -15.70 6.48
CA GLY A 71 1.08 -16.24 6.89
C GLY A 71 2.05 -16.53 5.74
N LYS A 72 1.62 -16.41 4.48
CA LYS A 72 2.52 -16.54 3.33
C LYS A 72 3.27 -15.23 3.08
N GLN A 73 4.52 -15.37 2.68
CA GLN A 73 5.39 -14.27 2.32
C GLN A 73 5.48 -14.15 0.79
N GLY A 74 5.45 -12.91 0.29
CA GLY A 74 5.51 -12.60 -1.13
C GLY A 74 6.23 -11.28 -1.40
N LYS A 75 6.54 -11.05 -2.68
CA LYS A 75 7.13 -9.79 -3.15
C LYS A 75 6.04 -8.85 -3.63
N VAL A 76 6.20 -7.56 -3.36
CA VAL A 76 5.29 -6.53 -3.87
C VAL A 76 5.61 -6.23 -5.34
N VAL A 77 4.63 -6.43 -6.22
CA VAL A 77 4.76 -6.16 -7.66
C VAL A 77 4.25 -4.77 -8.01
N GLN A 78 3.13 -4.36 -7.40
CA GLN A 78 2.46 -3.11 -7.72
C GLN A 78 1.87 -2.47 -6.47
N VAL A 79 2.00 -1.14 -6.38
CA VAL A 79 1.40 -0.32 -5.30
C VAL A 79 0.51 0.76 -5.89
N ILE A 80 -0.73 0.86 -5.42
CA ILE A 80 -1.71 1.86 -5.85
C ILE A 80 -2.09 2.71 -4.63
N ARG A 81 -1.45 3.89 -4.51
CA ARG A 81 -1.59 4.79 -3.34
C ARG A 81 -2.99 5.38 -3.20
N GLN A 82 -3.70 5.62 -4.30
CA GLN A 82 -5.02 6.27 -4.26
C GLN A 82 -6.09 5.42 -3.56
N ARG A 83 -5.84 4.12 -3.38
CA ARG A 83 -6.73 3.18 -2.68
C ARG A 83 -6.03 2.38 -1.58
N ASN A 84 -4.79 2.72 -1.24
CA ASN A 84 -3.93 1.98 -0.31
C ASN A 84 -3.86 0.49 -0.66
N TRP A 85 -3.73 0.19 -1.96
CA TRP A 85 -3.71 -1.17 -2.49
C TRP A 85 -2.28 -1.63 -2.76
N VAL A 86 -2.02 -2.88 -2.41
CA VAL A 86 -0.74 -3.57 -2.61
C VAL A 86 -1.02 -4.89 -3.32
N VAL A 87 -0.24 -5.21 -4.33
CA VAL A 87 -0.38 -6.43 -5.13
C VAL A 87 0.87 -7.27 -4.95
N LEU A 88 0.67 -8.53 -4.56
CA LEU A 88 1.74 -9.47 -4.27
C LEU A 88 1.86 -10.51 -5.37
N GLU A 89 3.09 -10.91 -5.68
CA GLU A 89 3.39 -11.90 -6.70
C GLU A 89 2.80 -13.27 -6.33
N GLY A 90 1.89 -13.81 -7.15
CA GLY A 90 1.35 -15.17 -7.01
C GLY A 90 0.48 -15.44 -5.78
N LEU A 91 0.27 -14.46 -4.91
CA LEU A 91 -0.54 -14.59 -3.69
C LEU A 91 -1.88 -13.85 -3.81
N ASN A 92 -2.86 -14.28 -3.01
CA ASN A 92 -4.23 -13.77 -3.04
C ASN A 92 -4.81 -13.79 -4.46
N THR A 93 -4.63 -14.92 -5.15
CA THR A 93 -5.00 -15.09 -6.56
C THR A 93 -6.40 -15.67 -6.73
N HIS A 94 -7.07 -15.22 -7.79
CA HIS A 94 -8.31 -15.80 -8.29
C HIS A 94 -8.12 -16.22 -9.76
N TYR A 95 -8.78 -17.29 -10.17
CA TYR A 95 -8.68 -17.78 -11.54
C TYR A 95 -9.63 -17.01 -12.45
N ARG A 96 -9.13 -16.60 -13.63
CA ARG A 96 -9.95 -16.01 -14.69
C ARG A 96 -9.56 -16.56 -16.06
N TYR A 97 -10.53 -16.61 -16.97
CA TYR A 97 -10.27 -17.01 -18.35
C TYR A 97 -9.83 -15.81 -19.18
N VAL A 98 -8.76 -15.97 -19.95
CA VAL A 98 -8.20 -14.96 -20.86
C VAL A 98 -8.25 -15.48 -22.29
N GLY A 99 -8.52 -14.59 -23.25
CA GLY A 99 -8.60 -14.97 -24.67
C GLY A 99 -9.85 -15.75 -25.04
N LYS A 100 -10.98 -15.51 -24.35
CA LYS A 100 -12.26 -16.14 -24.66
C LYS A 100 -12.83 -15.59 -25.97
N THR A 101 -13.14 -16.47 -26.90
CA THR A 101 -13.83 -16.19 -28.17
C THR A 101 -15.21 -16.88 -28.16
N ALA A 102 -16.04 -16.67 -29.18
CA ALA A 102 -17.31 -17.39 -29.32
C ALA A 102 -17.09 -18.93 -29.39
N ASP A 103 -16.04 -19.36 -30.09
CA ASP A 103 -15.76 -20.79 -30.35
C ASP A 103 -14.90 -21.45 -29.27
N SER A 104 -14.14 -20.68 -28.50
CA SER A 104 -13.17 -21.19 -27.52
C SER A 104 -13.34 -20.58 -26.14
N ARG A 105 -13.27 -21.42 -25.11
CA ARG A 105 -13.44 -21.00 -23.70
C ARG A 105 -12.28 -20.14 -23.19
N GLY A 106 -11.13 -20.15 -23.86
CA GLY A 106 -9.91 -19.44 -23.48
C GLY A 106 -9.07 -20.20 -22.43
N THR A 107 -7.96 -19.60 -22.02
CA THR A 107 -7.02 -20.20 -21.06
C THR A 107 -7.30 -19.71 -19.65
N MET A 108 -7.34 -20.62 -18.67
CA MET A 108 -7.49 -20.28 -17.25
C MET A 108 -6.15 -19.81 -16.70
N ILE A 109 -6.08 -18.56 -16.24
CA ILE A 109 -4.87 -17.93 -15.71
C ILE A 109 -5.15 -17.40 -14.29
N PRO A 110 -4.27 -17.63 -13.31
CA PRO A 110 -4.37 -16.98 -12.01
C PRO A 110 -4.11 -15.48 -12.14
N SER A 111 -4.95 -14.66 -11.50
CA SER A 111 -4.82 -13.21 -11.46
C SER A 111 -4.75 -12.76 -10.01
N GLU A 112 -3.76 -11.94 -9.68
CA GLU A 112 -3.58 -11.39 -8.34
C GLU A 112 -4.72 -10.42 -8.00
N ALA A 113 -5.23 -10.51 -6.77
CA ALA A 113 -6.15 -9.52 -6.23
C ALA A 113 -5.40 -8.55 -5.30
N PRO A 114 -5.73 -7.25 -5.34
CA PRO A 114 -5.11 -6.28 -4.46
C PRO A 114 -5.50 -6.51 -3.00
N LEU A 115 -4.54 -6.35 -2.11
CA LEU A 115 -4.70 -6.32 -0.66
C LEU A 115 -4.68 -4.88 -0.16
N LEU A 116 -5.29 -4.64 0.99
CA LEU A 116 -5.18 -3.35 1.67
C LEU A 116 -3.85 -3.25 2.41
N TYR A 117 -3.35 -2.02 2.54
CA TYR A 117 -2.14 -1.72 3.31
C TYR A 117 -2.12 -2.34 4.71
N ARG A 118 -3.25 -2.33 5.43
CA ARG A 118 -3.37 -2.90 6.79
C ARG A 118 -3.25 -4.43 6.85
N GLN A 119 -3.51 -5.13 5.75
CA GLN A 119 -3.52 -6.59 5.70
C GLN A 119 -2.13 -7.18 5.43
N VAL A 120 -1.11 -6.31 5.30
CA VAL A 120 0.22 -6.68 4.86
C VAL A 120 1.25 -6.04 5.80
N LYS A 121 2.27 -6.81 6.22
CA LYS A 121 3.41 -6.29 6.99
C LYS A 121 4.73 -6.56 6.30
N LEU A 122 5.71 -5.67 6.51
CA LEU A 122 7.08 -5.91 6.07
C LEU A 122 7.69 -7.07 6.85
N VAL A 123 8.46 -7.88 6.13
CA VAL A 123 9.23 -8.97 6.72
C VAL A 123 10.63 -8.46 7.02
N ASP A 124 11.08 -8.68 8.26
CA ASP A 124 12.45 -8.35 8.65
C ASP A 124 13.44 -9.26 7.88
N PRO A 125 14.46 -8.71 7.20
CA PRO A 125 15.45 -9.53 6.50
C PRO A 125 16.22 -10.51 7.40
N VAL A 126 16.29 -10.25 8.70
CA VAL A 126 17.06 -11.10 9.64
C VAL A 126 16.19 -12.20 10.22
N ASP A 127 15.08 -11.82 10.86
CA ASP A 127 14.22 -12.76 11.57
C ASP A 127 13.23 -13.49 10.64
N ARG A 128 13.01 -12.97 9.42
CA ARG A 128 11.96 -13.41 8.48
C ARG A 128 10.56 -13.44 9.09
N LYS A 129 10.33 -12.61 10.10
CA LYS A 129 9.04 -12.45 10.80
C LYS A 129 8.39 -11.14 10.38
N PRO A 130 7.05 -11.02 10.49
CA PRO A 130 6.36 -9.78 10.21
C PRO A 130 6.72 -8.74 11.27
N THR A 131 6.99 -7.51 10.85
CA THR A 131 7.44 -6.41 11.72
C THR A 131 6.76 -5.11 11.37
N ASP A 132 6.59 -4.26 12.40
CA ASP A 132 6.22 -2.87 12.23
C ASP A 132 7.46 -2.02 11.96
N VAL A 133 7.27 -0.93 11.21
CA VAL A 133 8.35 -0.11 10.66
C VAL A 133 8.13 1.35 10.97
N GLU A 134 9.18 2.00 11.44
CA GLU A 134 9.24 3.43 11.73
C GLU A 134 10.23 4.12 10.79
N TRP A 135 9.92 5.37 10.44
CA TRP A 135 10.87 6.22 9.73
C TRP A 135 11.85 6.86 10.71
N ARG A 136 13.15 6.72 10.47
CA ARG A 136 14.21 7.38 11.23
C ARG A 136 15.17 8.08 10.28
N PHE A 137 15.95 9.01 10.83
CA PHE A 137 17.03 9.67 10.11
C PHE A 137 18.36 9.08 10.58
N THR A 138 19.25 8.79 9.63
CA THR A 138 20.63 8.43 9.93
C THR A 138 21.45 9.67 10.27
N GLU A 139 22.66 9.48 10.79
CA GLU A 139 23.61 10.58 11.06
C GLU A 139 24.00 11.34 9.79
N ALA A 140 23.96 10.67 8.62
CA ALA A 140 24.16 11.27 7.31
C ALA A 140 22.97 12.14 6.84
N GLY A 141 21.85 12.12 7.56
CA GLY A 141 20.63 12.86 7.20
C GLY A 141 19.71 12.12 6.22
N GLU A 142 20.02 10.87 5.88
CA GLU A 142 19.18 10.04 5.02
C GLU A 142 17.99 9.48 5.79
N ARG A 143 16.83 9.51 5.14
CA ARG A 143 15.61 8.97 5.72
C ARG A 143 15.50 7.48 5.42
N VAL A 144 15.57 6.66 6.46
CA VAL A 144 15.56 5.20 6.36
C VAL A 144 14.41 4.59 7.13
N ARG A 145 13.99 3.41 6.68
CA ARG A 145 12.99 2.58 7.37
C ARG A 145 13.71 1.73 8.41
N VAL A 146 13.22 1.70 9.64
CA VAL A 146 13.79 0.91 10.73
C VAL A 146 12.72 -0.03 11.28
N SER A 147 13.07 -1.30 11.42
CA SER A 147 12.18 -2.29 12.05
C SER A 147 12.10 -2.04 13.56
N THR A 148 10.90 -2.01 14.12
CA THR A 148 10.71 -1.85 15.57
C THR A 148 11.17 -3.10 16.33
N ARG A 149 11.14 -4.26 15.69
CA ARG A 149 11.48 -5.56 16.30
C ARG A 149 12.99 -5.77 16.48
N SER A 150 13.78 -5.65 15.42
CA SER A 150 15.24 -5.88 15.48
C SER A 150 16.06 -4.59 15.52
N GLY A 151 15.42 -3.43 15.33
CA GLY A 151 16.11 -2.13 15.25
C GLY A 151 16.94 -1.96 13.98
N ARG A 152 16.83 -2.90 13.02
CA ARG A 152 17.64 -2.89 11.80
C ARG A 152 17.01 -2.03 10.72
N ILE A 153 17.88 -1.42 9.92
CA ILE A 153 17.51 -0.62 8.77
C ILE A 153 17.07 -1.54 7.62
N ILE A 154 15.91 -1.24 7.03
CA ILE A 154 15.37 -1.90 5.84
C ILE A 154 15.56 -0.95 4.65
N PRO A 155 16.57 -1.17 3.79
CA PRO A 155 16.82 -0.29 2.65
C PRO A 155 15.67 -0.35 1.63
N LYS A 156 15.55 0.66 0.77
CA LYS A 156 14.61 0.63 -0.36
C LYS A 156 15.11 -0.42 -1.36
N PRO A 157 14.28 -1.39 -1.79
CA PRO A 157 14.67 -2.37 -2.79
C PRO A 157 14.90 -1.68 -4.14
N GLU A 158 15.86 -2.17 -4.90
CA GLU A 158 16.05 -1.78 -6.28
C GLU A 158 14.89 -2.34 -7.12
N PHE A 159 14.20 -1.45 -7.83
CA PHE A 159 13.10 -1.81 -8.72
C PHE A 159 13.36 -1.23 -10.11
N PRO A 160 13.11 -2.00 -11.19
CA PRO A 160 13.35 -1.51 -12.55
C PRO A 160 12.53 -0.24 -12.82
N ARG A 161 13.16 0.70 -13.54
CA ARG A 161 12.52 1.95 -13.93
C ARG A 161 11.28 1.66 -14.79
N ALA A 162 10.26 2.50 -14.65
CA ALA A 162 9.02 2.37 -15.44
C ALA A 162 9.26 2.46 -16.96
N ASP A 163 10.35 3.11 -17.37
CA ASP A 163 10.75 3.26 -18.77
C ASP A 163 11.33 1.97 -19.38
N GLY A 164 11.65 0.97 -18.55
CA GLY A 164 12.27 -0.29 -18.98
C GLY A 164 13.74 -0.20 -19.38
N ILE A 165 14.34 0.99 -19.30
CA ILE A 165 15.74 1.22 -19.62
C ILE A 165 16.62 0.82 -18.43
N VAL A 166 17.58 -0.08 -18.67
CA VAL A 166 18.62 -0.46 -17.71
C VAL A 166 19.91 0.30 -18.08
N PRO A 167 20.33 1.30 -17.29
CA PRO A 167 21.44 2.19 -17.64
C PRO A 167 22.76 1.44 -17.92
N GLU A 168 23.06 0.39 -17.16
CA GLU A 168 24.28 -0.41 -17.29
C GLU A 168 24.41 -1.09 -18.67
N THR A 169 23.29 -1.40 -19.30
CA THR A 169 23.23 -2.05 -20.62
C THR A 169 22.99 -1.06 -21.75
N TRP A 170 22.90 0.24 -21.45
CA TRP A 170 22.61 1.26 -22.44
C TRP A 170 23.77 1.40 -23.42
N THR A 171 23.56 0.91 -24.65
CA THR A 171 24.52 1.07 -25.73
C THR A 171 24.28 2.43 -26.39
N GLY A 172 24.90 3.48 -25.86
CA GLY A 172 24.96 4.76 -26.56
C GLY A 172 25.89 4.68 -27.78
N GLU A 173 25.90 5.71 -28.64
CA GLU A 173 26.90 5.92 -29.71
C GLU A 173 28.38 5.97 -29.22
N ALA A 174 28.63 5.77 -27.93
CA ALA A 174 29.94 5.69 -27.29
C ALA A 174 30.70 4.35 -27.56
N GLY A 175 30.43 3.71 -28.70
CA GLY A 175 31.36 2.80 -29.37
C GLY A 175 32.56 3.53 -30.00
N ARG A 176 32.73 4.83 -29.74
CA ARG A 176 33.95 5.61 -29.99
C ARG A 176 34.43 6.24 -28.68
N GLY A 177 35.17 5.45 -27.90
CA GLY A 177 36.16 5.90 -26.92
C GLY A 177 35.65 6.75 -25.75
N ALA A 178 35.26 6.11 -24.65
CA ALA A 178 35.38 6.71 -23.33
C ALA A 178 35.50 5.63 -22.26
N ALA A 179 36.74 5.15 -22.06
CA ALA A 179 37.10 4.53 -20.80
C ALA A 179 37.25 5.63 -19.73
N GLY A 180 36.57 5.47 -18.60
CA GLY A 180 36.97 6.08 -17.33
C GLY A 180 36.12 7.24 -16.80
N ARG A 181 35.15 6.93 -15.93
CA ARG A 181 35.10 7.34 -14.51
C ARG A 181 33.81 6.79 -13.91
N GLY A 182 33.92 5.86 -12.97
CA GLY A 182 32.80 5.41 -12.15
C GLY A 182 32.44 6.52 -11.18
N GLU A 183 31.38 7.26 -11.48
CA GLU A 183 30.58 7.91 -10.46
C GLU A 183 29.48 6.90 -10.10
N GLU A 184 29.49 6.41 -8.85
CA GLU A 184 28.33 5.76 -8.27
C GLU A 184 27.20 6.80 -8.21
N GLU A 185 26.38 6.85 -9.26
CA GLU A 185 25.04 7.42 -9.12
C GLU A 185 24.28 6.49 -8.18
N GLU A 186 24.12 6.96 -6.93
CA GLU A 186 23.22 6.39 -5.95
C GLU A 186 21.84 6.23 -6.58
N GLY A 187 21.55 5.01 -7.01
CA GLY A 187 20.35 4.66 -7.75
C GLY A 187 19.13 4.88 -6.87
N LYS A 188 18.55 6.08 -6.94
CA LYS A 188 17.21 6.34 -6.39
C LYS A 188 16.25 5.40 -7.12
N GLY A 189 16.00 4.24 -6.50
CA GLY A 189 15.15 3.19 -7.04
C GLY A 189 13.84 3.79 -7.54
N GLY A 190 13.50 3.49 -8.79
CA GLY A 190 12.33 4.05 -9.45
C GLY A 190 11.07 3.75 -8.65
N ASP A 191 10.26 4.77 -8.41
CA ASP A 191 8.95 4.58 -7.79
C ASP A 191 8.05 3.75 -8.73
N CYS A 192 7.25 2.86 -8.14
CA CYS A 192 6.36 1.95 -8.85
C CYS A 192 5.61 2.63 -10.02
N PRO A 193 5.38 1.95 -11.16
CA PRO A 193 4.72 2.54 -12.33
C PRO A 193 3.28 3.04 -12.10
N SER A 194 2.66 2.78 -10.93
CA SER A 194 1.38 3.36 -10.51
C SER A 194 1.46 4.43 -9.41
N SER A 195 2.62 4.62 -8.74
CA SER A 195 2.82 5.69 -7.75
C SER A 195 3.36 6.98 -8.35
N SER A 196 3.97 6.90 -9.54
CA SER A 196 4.75 7.99 -10.15
C SER A 196 3.92 8.80 -11.15
N PHE A 197 2.95 9.55 -10.66
CA PHE A 197 2.51 10.76 -11.35
C PHE A 197 2.88 11.95 -10.47
N LEU A 198 4.09 12.46 -10.72
CA LEU A 198 4.78 13.54 -10.02
C LEU A 198 3.89 14.76 -9.78
N TRP A 199 3.79 15.13 -8.50
CA TRP A 199 3.31 16.41 -8.01
C TRP A 199 4.52 17.36 -7.89
N LEU A 200 4.92 17.98 -9.01
CA LEU A 200 5.80 19.16 -8.96
C LEU A 200 4.94 20.41 -8.78
N SER A 201 4.43 20.60 -7.57
CA SER A 201 3.85 21.87 -7.12
C SER A 201 4.95 22.68 -6.45
N ARG A 202 5.64 23.50 -7.24
CA ARG A 202 6.55 24.54 -6.78
C ARG A 202 5.79 25.52 -5.88
N TRP A 203 5.86 25.33 -4.56
CA TRP A 203 5.42 26.33 -3.59
C TRP A 203 6.44 27.48 -3.57
N PRO A 204 6.02 28.74 -3.77
CA PRO A 204 6.90 29.87 -3.57
C PRO A 204 7.09 30.12 -2.07
N GLN A 205 8.35 30.10 -1.62
CA GLN A 205 8.78 30.60 -0.32
C GLN A 205 8.24 32.02 -0.14
N ARG A 206 7.32 32.21 0.82
CA ARG A 206 7.02 33.52 1.38
C ARG A 206 7.67 33.61 2.75
N HIS A 207 8.59 34.57 2.84
CA HIS A 207 9.29 34.97 4.05
C HIS A 207 8.30 35.26 5.18
N ILE A 208 8.41 34.51 6.28
CA ILE A 208 7.86 34.91 7.57
C ILE A 208 8.87 35.89 8.17
N SER A 209 8.57 37.18 8.05
CA SER A 209 9.27 38.22 8.80
C SER A 209 8.72 38.24 10.23
N ARG A 210 9.66 38.16 11.17
CA ARG A 210 9.41 38.27 12.61
C ARG A 210 8.84 39.65 12.92
N ARG A 211 7.66 39.72 13.54
CA ARG A 211 7.33 40.81 14.46
C ARG A 211 6.90 40.23 15.80
N CYS A 212 7.87 40.26 16.70
CA CYS A 212 7.70 40.22 18.13
C CYS A 212 6.86 41.42 18.56
N SER A 213 5.76 41.19 19.28
CA SER A 213 5.12 42.23 20.09
C SER A 213 4.64 41.61 21.39
N ARG A 214 5.32 41.98 22.47
CA ARG A 214 4.96 41.77 23.87
C ARG A 214 3.58 42.36 24.17
N LYS A 215 2.89 41.73 25.12
CA LYS A 215 1.87 42.23 26.09
C LYS A 215 0.84 41.10 26.27
N ASN A 216 0.34 40.75 27.44
CA ASN A 216 0.61 41.14 28.81
C ASN A 216 -0.02 40.06 29.71
N LEU A 217 0.45 40.01 30.94
CA LEU A 217 -0.02 39.21 32.07
C LEU A 217 -1.56 39.12 32.22
N ARG A 218 -2.07 37.94 32.61
CA ARG A 218 -2.94 37.70 33.79
C ARG A 218 -3.44 36.26 33.85
N ALA A 219 -2.91 35.48 34.80
CA ALA A 219 -3.73 34.59 35.65
C ALA A 219 -4.36 35.48 36.76
N PRO A 220 -5.40 35.09 37.53
CA PRO A 220 -5.72 33.74 38.01
C PRO A 220 -7.23 33.38 37.99
N PHE A 221 -7.62 32.17 38.37
CA PHE A 221 -8.55 31.91 39.49
C PHE A 221 -8.77 30.41 39.74
N LYS A 222 -8.81 30.09 41.02
CA LYS A 222 -9.09 28.83 41.77
C LYS A 222 -10.61 28.55 41.77
N ASP A 223 -11.25 27.47 42.25
CA ASP A 223 -10.95 26.35 43.16
C ASP A 223 -12.16 25.37 43.11
N THR A 224 -11.98 24.14 43.62
CA THR A 224 -13.01 23.22 44.22
C THR A 224 -14.10 22.64 43.31
N GLY A 225 -14.57 21.37 43.36
CA GLY A 225 -14.74 20.32 44.37
C GLY A 225 -16.11 19.68 44.00
N GLY A 226 -16.31 18.38 43.77
CA GLY A 226 -16.39 17.28 44.74
C GLY A 226 -17.75 16.55 44.63
N GLY A 227 -17.76 15.22 44.85
CA GLY A 227 -18.94 14.36 45.17
C GLY A 227 -19.95 14.07 44.04
N GLY A 228 -20.61 12.92 43.93
CA GLY A 228 -20.70 11.65 44.67
C GLY A 228 -21.50 10.67 43.78
N ASP A 229 -21.21 9.37 43.80
CA ASP A 229 -21.87 8.31 44.60
C ASP A 229 -23.27 7.85 44.13
N GLY A 230 -23.43 6.52 44.09
CA GLY A 230 -24.70 5.76 43.99
C GLY A 230 -24.87 5.03 42.65
N GLY A 231 -24.91 3.70 42.52
CA GLY A 231 -25.15 2.62 43.50
C GLY A 231 -26.37 1.80 43.07
N ASP A 232 -26.18 0.47 42.99
CA ASP A 232 -27.17 -0.63 43.14
C ASP A 232 -28.22 -0.84 42.02
N GLY A 233 -28.67 -2.05 41.68
CA GLY A 233 -28.52 -3.45 42.12
C GLY A 233 -29.28 -4.31 41.08
N ASP A 234 -28.81 -5.49 40.68
CA ASP A 234 -28.87 -6.79 41.36
C ASP A 234 -30.12 -7.65 41.01
N SER A 235 -29.83 -8.94 40.85
CA SER A 235 -30.68 -10.13 40.98
C SER A 235 -31.63 -10.58 39.87
N GLY A 236 -31.61 -11.88 39.60
CA GLY A 236 -32.68 -12.59 38.89
C GLY A 236 -32.31 -13.94 38.28
N ASP A 237 -31.79 -14.88 39.07
CA ASP A 237 -31.61 -16.30 38.73
C ASP A 237 -32.92 -17.02 38.37
N ALA A 238 -32.82 -18.06 37.53
CA ALA A 238 -33.67 -19.25 37.63
C ALA A 238 -33.03 -20.46 36.91
N GLU A 239 -32.58 -21.42 37.72
CA GLU A 239 -32.38 -22.84 37.37
C GLU A 239 -33.69 -23.51 36.90
N THR A 240 -33.57 -24.64 36.20
CA THR A 240 -34.31 -25.93 36.37
C THR A 240 -34.00 -26.80 35.12
N GLN A 241 -33.02 -27.70 35.17
CA GLN A 241 -33.08 -29.14 35.52
C GLN A 241 -33.44 -30.10 34.36
N GLU A 242 -32.72 -31.24 34.40
CA GLU A 242 -32.97 -32.57 33.80
C GLU A 242 -32.79 -32.70 32.28
N GLY A 243 -32.17 -33.73 31.72
CA GLY A 243 -31.72 -35.03 32.20
C GLY A 243 -31.45 -35.93 30.96
N LEU A 244 -30.96 -37.15 31.19
CA LEU A 244 -30.81 -38.29 30.25
C LEU A 244 -29.55 -38.37 29.35
N LEU A 245 -28.54 -39.02 29.93
CA LEU A 245 -27.93 -40.27 29.44
C LEU A 245 -28.47 -40.83 28.12
N VAL A 246 -27.59 -41.06 27.13
CA VAL A 246 -27.44 -42.37 26.44
C VAL A 246 -25.99 -42.51 25.93
N LEU A 247 -25.28 -43.48 26.50
CA LEU A 247 -24.11 -44.16 25.92
C LEU A 247 -24.60 -45.10 24.81
N ILE A 248 -24.06 -45.02 23.60
CA ILE A 248 -23.92 -46.20 22.73
C ILE A 248 -22.51 -46.25 22.15
N LEU A 249 -21.83 -47.32 22.56
CA LEU A 249 -20.61 -47.89 22.03
C LEU A 249 -20.88 -48.57 20.67
N GLN A 250 -19.95 -48.38 19.73
CA GLN A 250 -19.25 -49.47 19.03
C GLN A 250 -19.94 -50.24 17.89
N THR A 251 -19.10 -50.63 16.93
CA THR A 251 -19.30 -51.53 15.78
C THR A 251 -20.00 -50.89 14.57
N GLY A 252 -19.59 -51.08 13.33
CA GLY A 252 -18.58 -51.95 12.74
C GLY A 252 -18.66 -51.80 11.22
N LEU A 253 -17.66 -52.36 10.54
CA LEU A 253 -17.55 -52.52 9.09
C LEU A 253 -18.88 -52.92 8.41
N PHE A 254 -19.15 -52.42 7.20
CA PHE A 254 -19.10 -53.21 5.95
C PHE A 254 -19.42 -52.34 4.70
N PRO A 255 -18.78 -52.59 3.53
CA PRO A 255 -18.94 -51.83 2.28
C PRO A 255 -19.80 -52.56 1.20
N TRP A 256 -20.05 -51.85 0.09
CA TRP A 256 -20.66 -52.27 -1.21
C TRP A 256 -22.17 -52.57 -1.13
N SER A 257 -23.01 -52.21 -2.10
CA SER A 257 -22.86 -52.14 -3.57
C SER A 257 -23.81 -51.12 -4.19
#